data_AF-A0A4R6XAX7-F1
#
_entry.id   AF-A0A4R6XAX7-F1
#
_cell.length_a   1.000
_cell.length_b   1.000
_cell.length_c   1.000
_cell.angle_alpha   90.00
_cell.angle_beta   90.00
_cell.angle_gamma   90.00
#
_symmetry.space_group_name_H-M   'P 1'
#
loop_
_entity.id
_entity.type
_entity.pdbx_description
1 polymer ?
#
loop_
_entity_poly.entity_id
_entity_poly.type
_entity_poly.pdbx_seq_one_letter_code
_entity_poly.pdbx_strand_id
1 'polypeptide(L)'
;MSNMKFKAMVGFCLMGLMGDFAFAAQHETKPELDELSWDQQFQLHLLNSDDSDLQAFGLLQLSSVLTAPMADERVVKQVKKAIKSLSERGDLSSQALFIMTNVCHSQLEPGVCDQSYFIAKQLQDYPDDMAVYLSPLNQAFQLEIEGEVFDLVKQMAATPYLSNHSHYSQAYEDALHSYFKQHPFSDSMIDEALVEHLNWFHRDDEISEELLEGLRQNMPENILLIKMIVSELSMPILPYKGLMDACRTYDELSEECLTIADKLTSLSKDYIGIIIGLAIPEQMYEAQGLIQKHQEALFNKEQKKAEVACLGKLVNVSDIFGENRSDMSERFKVTRQAGERAGMIHHANLLYQRALLQDAEQAEAMNPEHCLVE
;
A
#
# COMPACT_ATOMS: atom_id res chain seq x y z
N MET A 1 -5.12 -2.41 24.73
CA MET A 1 -5.72 -1.11 24.37
C MET A 1 -4.93 -0.32 23.33
N SER A 2 -3.68 -0.68 22.99
CA SER A 2 -2.87 0.02 21.96
C SER A 2 -3.30 -0.26 20.50
N ASN A 3 -3.73 -1.49 20.19
CA ASN A 3 -4.14 -1.93 18.83
C ASN A 3 -5.43 -1.26 18.28
N MET A 4 -6.18 -0.57 19.13
CA MET A 4 -7.40 0.17 18.74
C MET A 4 -7.08 1.58 18.25
N LYS A 5 -5.95 2.17 18.67
CA LYS A 5 -5.56 3.55 18.33
C LYS A 5 -5.01 3.65 16.90
N PHE A 6 -4.22 2.67 16.45
CA PHE A 6 -3.70 2.64 15.07
C PHE A 6 -4.79 2.45 14.01
N LYS A 7 -5.80 1.60 14.29
CA LYS A 7 -7.00 1.46 13.43
C LYS A 7 -7.84 2.75 13.34
N ALA A 8 -7.81 3.59 14.37
CA ALA A 8 -8.49 4.88 14.34
C ALA A 8 -7.69 5.91 13.53
N MET A 9 -6.36 5.93 13.62
CA MET A 9 -5.50 6.81 12.81
C MET A 9 -5.57 6.47 11.32
N VAL A 10 -5.43 5.18 10.97
CA VAL A 10 -5.63 4.69 9.61
C VAL A 10 -7.09 4.83 9.18
N GLY A 11 -8.05 4.67 10.10
CA GLY A 11 -9.47 4.87 9.83
C GLY A 11 -9.86 6.32 9.55
N PHE A 12 -9.21 7.31 10.17
CA PHE A 12 -9.43 8.74 9.90
C PHE A 12 -8.74 9.18 8.61
N CYS A 13 -7.50 8.74 8.36
CA CYS A 13 -6.81 8.93 7.09
C CYS A 13 -7.56 8.26 5.92
N LEU A 14 -8.10 7.06 6.11
CA LEU A 14 -8.92 6.37 5.11
C LEU A 14 -10.32 6.95 4.99
N MET A 15 -10.93 7.51 6.04
CA MET A 15 -12.21 8.23 5.92
C MET A 15 -12.05 9.57 5.17
N GLY A 16 -10.87 10.21 5.24
CA GLY A 16 -10.55 11.36 4.38
C GLY A 16 -10.30 11.00 2.91
N LEU A 17 -9.84 9.78 2.61
CA LEU A 17 -9.52 9.32 1.24
C LEU A 17 -10.60 8.45 0.58
N MET A 18 -11.46 7.81 1.37
CA MET A 18 -12.56 6.99 0.88
C MET A 18 -13.88 7.76 0.98
N GLY A 19 -14.14 8.58 -0.04
CA GLY A 19 -15.48 8.61 -0.64
C GLY A 19 -16.51 9.63 -0.14
N ASP A 20 -16.19 10.57 0.75
CA ASP A 20 -17.16 11.58 1.21
C ASP A 20 -16.78 13.03 0.86
N PHE A 21 -16.35 13.28 -0.39
CA PHE A 21 -16.19 14.66 -0.91
C PHE A 21 -17.51 15.45 -1.05
N ALA A 22 -18.68 14.83 -0.77
CA ALA A 22 -19.98 15.38 -1.14
C ALA A 22 -20.89 15.80 0.03
N PHE A 23 -20.48 15.67 1.30
CA PHE A 23 -21.40 15.97 2.43
C PHE A 23 -20.84 16.78 3.61
N ALA A 24 -19.61 17.33 3.55
CA ALA A 24 -18.98 18.00 4.70
C ALA A 24 -18.91 19.54 4.66
N ALA A 25 -19.41 20.21 3.62
CA ALA A 25 -19.20 21.66 3.44
C ALA A 25 -19.89 22.59 4.47
N GLN A 26 -20.53 22.09 5.54
CA GLN A 26 -21.17 22.94 6.54
C GLN A 26 -20.34 23.21 7.79
N HIS A 27 -19.22 22.51 8.04
CA HIS A 27 -18.40 22.71 9.24
C HIS A 27 -16.89 22.48 9.06
N GLU A 28 -16.34 22.64 7.86
CA GLU A 28 -14.89 22.50 7.67
C GLU A 28 -14.12 23.64 8.37
N THR A 29 -13.12 23.27 9.16
CA THR A 29 -12.25 24.21 9.85
C THR A 29 -11.21 24.79 8.88
N LYS A 30 -10.62 25.95 9.21
CA LYS A 30 -9.56 26.54 8.37
C LYS A 30 -8.37 25.58 8.15
N PRO A 31 -7.85 24.86 9.17
CA PRO A 31 -6.79 23.87 8.99
C PRO A 31 -7.16 22.77 8.00
N GLU A 32 -8.37 22.22 8.08
CA GLU A 32 -8.87 21.19 7.15
C GLU A 32 -8.89 21.71 5.70
N LEU A 33 -9.36 22.95 5.49
CA LEU A 33 -9.36 23.59 4.17
C LEU A 33 -7.94 23.82 3.63
N ASP A 34 -6.99 24.21 4.50
CA ASP A 34 -5.60 24.41 4.13
C ASP A 34 -4.94 23.07 3.73
N GLU A 35 -5.20 21.99 4.48
CA GLU A 35 -4.71 20.65 4.19
C GLU A 35 -5.28 20.09 2.88
N LEU A 36 -6.61 20.14 2.72
CA LEU A 36 -7.28 19.70 1.50
C LEU A 36 -6.75 20.45 0.27
N SER A 37 -6.55 21.76 0.41
CA SER A 37 -5.96 22.59 -0.65
C SER A 37 -4.53 22.19 -0.97
N TRP A 38 -3.70 21.92 0.04
CA TRP A 38 -2.33 21.48 -0.14
C TRP A 38 -2.26 20.13 -0.86
N ASP A 39 -3.03 19.15 -0.39
CA ASP A 39 -3.09 17.81 -0.97
C ASP A 39 -3.56 17.84 -2.43
N GLN A 40 -4.64 18.57 -2.70
CA GLN A 40 -5.16 18.72 -4.06
C GLN A 40 -4.13 19.37 -4.98
N GLN A 41 -3.42 20.41 -4.53
CA GLN A 41 -2.39 21.07 -5.33
C GLN A 41 -1.19 20.13 -5.57
N PHE A 42 -0.78 19.34 -4.59
CA PHE A 42 0.27 18.34 -4.76
C PHE A 42 -0.14 17.26 -5.77
N GLN A 43 -1.36 16.73 -5.67
CA GLN A 43 -1.86 15.73 -6.61
C GLN A 43 -1.96 16.29 -8.03
N LEU A 44 -2.38 17.55 -8.19
CA LEU A 44 -2.37 18.25 -9.48
C LEU A 44 -0.93 18.48 -9.99
N HIS A 45 0.03 18.73 -9.09
CA HIS A 45 1.44 18.83 -9.45
C HIS A 45 1.95 17.50 -10.03
N LEU A 46 1.65 16.37 -9.37
CA LEU A 46 1.96 15.03 -9.88
C LEU A 46 1.31 14.76 -11.24
N LEU A 47 0.03 15.11 -11.37
CA LEU A 47 -0.75 14.93 -12.60
C LEU A 47 -0.18 15.70 -13.81
N ASN A 48 0.51 16.81 -13.55
CA ASN A 48 1.13 17.65 -14.56
C ASN A 48 2.63 17.36 -14.75
N SER A 49 3.17 16.33 -14.09
CA SER A 49 4.54 15.85 -14.29
C SER A 49 4.73 15.28 -15.70
N ASP A 50 5.96 15.28 -16.23
CA ASP A 50 6.31 14.57 -17.47
C ASP A 50 6.48 13.05 -17.24
N ASP A 51 6.73 12.65 -15.99
CA ASP A 51 6.90 11.26 -15.57
C ASP A 51 5.55 10.53 -15.49
N SER A 52 5.43 9.40 -16.20
CA SER A 52 4.17 8.64 -16.27
C SER A 52 3.75 8.03 -14.93
N ASP A 53 4.71 7.66 -14.08
CA ASP A 53 4.42 7.06 -12.79
C ASP A 53 3.86 8.12 -11.86
N LEU A 54 4.48 9.31 -11.85
CA LEU A 54 3.97 10.46 -11.10
C LEU A 54 2.57 10.87 -11.58
N GLN A 55 2.33 10.92 -12.89
CA GLN A 55 0.99 11.16 -13.42
C GLN A 55 -0.02 10.11 -12.94
N ALA A 56 0.35 8.83 -12.94
CA ALA A 56 -0.50 7.74 -12.47
C ALA A 56 -0.81 7.84 -10.97
N PHE A 57 0.17 8.18 -10.13
CA PHE A 57 -0.07 8.46 -8.70
C PHE A 57 -1.01 9.65 -8.51
N GLY A 58 -0.82 10.75 -9.25
CA GLY A 58 -1.74 11.88 -9.22
C GLY A 58 -3.17 11.49 -9.59
N LEU A 59 -3.33 10.63 -10.61
CA LEU A 59 -4.63 10.08 -11.00
C LEU A 59 -5.24 9.18 -9.93
N LEU A 60 -4.47 8.31 -9.30
CA LEU A 60 -4.95 7.42 -8.24
C LEU A 60 -5.60 8.21 -7.10
N GLN A 61 -5.00 9.33 -6.71
CA GLN A 61 -5.54 10.17 -5.63
C GLN A 61 -6.74 11.02 -6.07
N LEU A 62 -6.76 11.47 -7.34
CA LEU A 62 -7.80 12.35 -7.85
C LEU A 62 -8.96 11.62 -8.54
N SER A 63 -8.92 10.31 -8.74
CA SER A 63 -9.94 9.61 -9.55
C SER A 63 -11.34 9.70 -8.95
N SER A 64 -11.46 9.80 -7.63
CA SER A 64 -12.74 9.95 -6.92
C SER A 64 -13.49 11.22 -7.31
N VAL A 65 -12.80 12.26 -7.77
CA VAL A 65 -13.44 13.51 -8.22
C VAL A 65 -14.30 13.29 -9.48
N LEU A 66 -14.10 12.19 -10.20
CA LEU A 66 -14.87 11.90 -11.41
C LEU A 66 -16.27 11.36 -11.12
N THR A 67 -16.51 10.88 -9.90
CA THR A 67 -17.82 10.40 -9.45
C THR A 67 -18.44 11.31 -8.39
N ALA A 68 -17.70 12.29 -7.86
CA ALA A 68 -18.19 13.22 -6.86
C ALA A 68 -19.23 14.22 -7.45
N PRO A 69 -20.46 14.29 -6.90
CA PRO A 69 -21.56 15.14 -7.42
C PRO A 69 -21.27 16.64 -7.50
N MET A 70 -20.30 17.14 -6.74
CA MET A 70 -19.93 18.56 -6.65
C MET A 70 -18.45 18.80 -6.95
N ALA A 71 -17.82 17.92 -7.73
CA ALA A 71 -16.41 18.08 -8.09
C ALA A 71 -16.14 19.38 -8.86
N ASP A 72 -14.98 19.99 -8.63
CA ASP A 72 -14.50 21.12 -9.43
C ASP A 72 -14.29 20.66 -10.88
N GLU A 73 -15.07 21.24 -11.80
CA GLU A 73 -15.04 20.94 -13.23
C GLU A 73 -13.63 21.11 -13.84
N ARG A 74 -12.82 22.03 -13.31
CA ARG A 74 -11.43 22.22 -13.78
C ARG A 74 -10.56 21.03 -13.43
N VAL A 75 -10.75 20.45 -12.25
CA VAL A 75 -10.01 19.28 -11.78
C VAL A 75 -10.46 18.07 -12.56
N VAL A 76 -11.77 17.86 -12.70
CA VAL A 76 -12.35 16.80 -13.54
C VAL A 76 -11.78 16.84 -14.96
N LYS A 77 -11.70 18.03 -15.56
CA LYS A 77 -11.11 18.21 -16.90
C LYS A 77 -9.62 17.84 -16.95
N GLN A 78 -8.85 18.17 -15.93
CA GLN A 78 -7.44 17.80 -15.85
C GLN A 78 -7.25 16.28 -15.70
N VAL A 79 -8.04 15.63 -14.83
CA VAL A 79 -8.02 14.18 -14.63
C VAL A 79 -8.39 13.46 -15.94
N LYS A 80 -9.49 13.86 -16.59
CA LYS A 80 -9.88 13.29 -17.91
C LYS A 80 -8.80 13.49 -18.98
N LYS A 81 -8.13 14.65 -18.99
CA LYS A 81 -7.01 14.93 -19.91
C LYS A 81 -5.82 14.00 -19.63
N ALA A 82 -5.47 13.79 -18.36
CA ALA A 82 -4.35 12.94 -17.97
C ALA A 82 -4.62 11.47 -18.28
N ILE A 83 -5.84 10.96 -18.03
CA ILE A 83 -6.25 9.60 -18.45
C ILE A 83 -6.04 9.41 -19.94
N LYS A 84 -6.55 10.36 -20.75
CA LYS A 84 -6.36 10.33 -22.20
C LYS A 84 -4.89 10.36 -22.58
N SER A 85 -4.12 11.27 -21.99
CA SER A 85 -2.68 11.40 -22.26
C SER A 85 -1.94 10.10 -21.98
N LEU A 86 -2.18 9.45 -20.84
CA LEU A 86 -1.55 8.18 -20.49
C LEU A 86 -2.02 7.05 -21.43
N SER A 87 -3.29 7.00 -21.82
CA SER A 87 -3.78 6.00 -22.78
C SER A 87 -3.17 6.11 -24.17
N GLU A 88 -2.67 7.29 -24.55
CA GLU A 88 -1.99 7.53 -25.83
C GLU A 88 -0.47 7.34 -25.75
N ARG A 89 0.10 7.17 -24.53
CA ARG A 89 1.52 6.95 -24.32
C ARG A 89 1.92 5.50 -24.58
N GLY A 90 3.02 5.33 -25.32
CA GLY A 90 3.59 4.02 -25.60
C GLY A 90 4.51 3.49 -24.49
N ASP A 91 5.04 4.38 -23.66
CA ASP A 91 6.19 4.18 -22.76
C ASP A 91 5.81 4.09 -21.27
N LEU A 92 4.62 3.58 -20.96
CA LEU A 92 4.18 3.44 -19.57
C LEU A 92 4.95 2.32 -18.85
N SER A 93 5.38 2.59 -17.61
CA SER A 93 5.93 1.54 -16.74
C SER A 93 4.86 0.52 -16.33
N SER A 94 5.29 -0.64 -15.83
CA SER A 94 4.38 -1.63 -15.26
C SER A 94 3.58 -1.07 -14.07
N GLN A 95 4.20 -0.24 -13.23
CA GLN A 95 3.53 0.44 -12.11
C GLN A 95 2.43 1.39 -12.60
N ALA A 96 2.74 2.25 -13.58
CA ALA A 96 1.77 3.18 -14.14
C ALA A 96 0.60 2.43 -14.79
N LEU A 97 0.89 1.37 -15.55
CA LEU A 97 -0.16 0.52 -16.13
C LEU A 97 -1.02 -0.15 -15.05
N PHE A 98 -0.42 -0.65 -13.96
CA PHE A 98 -1.15 -1.27 -12.86
C PHE A 98 -2.09 -0.28 -12.17
N ILE A 99 -1.60 0.92 -11.85
CA ILE A 99 -2.42 1.99 -11.28
C ILE A 99 -3.56 2.35 -12.23
N MET A 100 -3.28 2.52 -13.52
CA MET A 100 -4.30 2.86 -14.53
C MET A 100 -5.37 1.78 -14.64
N THR A 101 -5.00 0.49 -14.65
CA THR A 101 -5.98 -0.61 -14.64
C THR A 101 -6.93 -0.50 -13.43
N ASN A 102 -6.42 -0.16 -12.25
CA ASN A 102 -7.22 -0.03 -11.03
C ASN A 102 -8.10 1.23 -11.01
N VAL A 103 -7.55 2.38 -11.42
CA VAL A 103 -8.31 3.64 -11.58
C VAL A 103 -9.48 3.42 -12.54
N CYS A 104 -9.24 2.69 -13.64
CA CYS A 104 -10.25 2.45 -14.66
C CYS A 104 -11.26 1.37 -14.30
N HIS A 105 -10.90 0.45 -13.40
CA HIS A 105 -11.83 -0.53 -12.85
C HIS A 105 -12.85 0.11 -11.90
N SER A 106 -12.39 1.00 -11.04
CA SER A 106 -13.09 1.30 -9.79
C SER A 106 -14.08 2.47 -9.88
N GLN A 107 -13.89 3.42 -10.80
CA GLN A 107 -14.45 4.77 -10.57
C GLN A 107 -14.80 5.57 -11.82
N LEU A 108 -14.84 4.98 -13.02
CA LEU A 108 -15.00 5.76 -14.24
C LEU A 108 -16.33 5.49 -14.97
N GLU A 109 -16.96 6.58 -15.41
CA GLU A 109 -18.08 6.51 -16.34
C GLU A 109 -17.65 5.72 -17.60
N PRO A 110 -18.52 4.84 -18.13
CA PRO A 110 -18.24 4.14 -19.38
C PRO A 110 -17.77 5.10 -20.48
N GLY A 111 -16.60 4.84 -21.06
CA GLY A 111 -16.02 5.64 -22.14
C GLY A 111 -15.02 6.72 -21.71
N VAL A 112 -14.77 6.92 -20.40
CA VAL A 112 -13.66 7.79 -19.93
C VAL A 112 -12.32 7.06 -19.95
N CYS A 113 -12.33 5.76 -19.64
CA CYS A 113 -11.16 4.92 -19.68
C CYS A 113 -11.51 3.50 -20.14
N ASP A 114 -10.57 2.87 -20.85
CA ASP A 114 -10.65 1.49 -21.30
C ASP A 114 -9.74 0.62 -20.43
N GLN A 115 -10.31 -0.06 -19.43
CA GLN A 115 -9.58 -0.99 -18.58
C GLN A 115 -8.97 -2.14 -19.40
N SER A 116 -9.69 -2.65 -20.39
CA SER A 116 -9.25 -3.78 -21.22
C SER A 116 -8.01 -3.41 -22.05
N TYR A 117 -7.93 -2.15 -22.51
CA TYR A 117 -6.71 -1.63 -23.16
C TYR A 117 -5.49 -1.74 -22.24
N PHE A 118 -5.60 -1.26 -20.99
CA PHE A 118 -4.47 -1.29 -20.05
C PHE A 118 -4.07 -2.71 -19.65
N ILE A 119 -5.03 -3.61 -19.46
CA ILE A 119 -4.75 -5.04 -19.22
C ILE A 119 -4.02 -5.67 -20.42
N ALA A 120 -4.53 -5.45 -21.64
CA ALA A 120 -3.90 -5.97 -22.85
C ALA A 120 -2.47 -5.44 -23.02
N LYS A 121 -2.25 -4.14 -22.73
CA LYS A 121 -0.93 -3.52 -22.79
C LYS A 121 0.03 -4.10 -21.73
N GLN A 122 -0.44 -4.38 -20.51
CA GLN A 122 0.38 -5.07 -19.50
C GLN A 122 0.81 -6.46 -19.97
N LEU A 123 -0.12 -7.27 -20.48
CA LEU A 123 0.17 -8.61 -21.00
C LEU A 123 1.15 -8.57 -22.19
N GLN A 124 1.05 -7.55 -23.04
CA GLN A 124 1.94 -7.37 -24.19
C GLN A 124 3.34 -6.92 -23.79
N ASP A 125 3.45 -5.92 -22.92
CA ASP A 125 4.73 -5.26 -22.60
C ASP A 125 5.50 -6.03 -21.50
N TYR A 126 4.79 -6.78 -20.63
CA TYR A 126 5.35 -7.49 -19.49
C TYR A 126 4.85 -8.96 -19.39
N PRO A 127 4.96 -9.78 -20.46
CA PRO A 127 4.42 -11.14 -20.46
C PRO A 127 5.13 -12.08 -19.46
N ASP A 128 6.36 -11.76 -19.06
CA ASP A 128 7.16 -12.56 -18.13
C ASP A 128 6.87 -12.23 -16.65
N ASP A 129 5.95 -11.30 -16.37
CA ASP A 129 5.59 -10.89 -15.03
C ASP A 129 4.29 -11.59 -14.57
N MET A 130 4.34 -12.33 -13.48
CA MET A 130 3.16 -13.02 -12.95
C MET A 130 2.04 -12.05 -12.55
N ALA A 131 2.36 -10.83 -12.09
CA ALA A 131 1.36 -9.90 -11.56
C ALA A 131 0.35 -9.47 -12.62
N VAL A 132 0.75 -9.36 -13.88
CA VAL A 132 -0.11 -8.84 -14.96
C VAL A 132 -1.27 -9.78 -15.31
N TYR A 133 -1.16 -11.05 -14.93
CA TYR A 133 -2.19 -12.07 -15.16
C TYR A 133 -3.27 -12.11 -14.08
N LEU A 134 -3.06 -11.49 -12.92
CA LEU A 134 -4.01 -11.57 -11.79
C LEU A 134 -5.35 -10.89 -12.11
N SER A 135 -5.32 -9.72 -12.75
CA SER A 135 -6.54 -9.01 -13.16
C SER A 135 -7.36 -9.77 -14.21
N PRO A 136 -6.79 -10.20 -15.35
CA PRO A 136 -7.54 -10.98 -16.33
C PRO A 136 -8.01 -12.33 -15.76
N LEU A 137 -7.23 -12.98 -14.89
CA LEU A 137 -7.66 -14.23 -14.24
C LEU A 137 -8.90 -14.01 -13.37
N ASN A 138 -8.92 -12.93 -12.59
CA ASN A 138 -10.09 -12.58 -11.79
C ASN A 138 -11.31 -12.27 -12.67
N GLN A 139 -11.14 -11.63 -13.84
CA GLN A 139 -12.22 -11.39 -14.79
C GLN A 139 -12.72 -12.68 -15.44
N ALA A 140 -11.82 -13.52 -15.97
CA ALA A 140 -12.16 -14.79 -16.59
C ALA A 140 -12.91 -15.71 -15.64
N PHE A 141 -12.48 -15.76 -14.36
CA PHE A 141 -13.16 -16.53 -13.33
C PHE A 141 -14.56 -15.98 -13.02
N GLN A 142 -14.73 -14.66 -12.89
CA GLN A 142 -16.04 -14.03 -12.66
C GLN A 142 -17.02 -14.23 -13.82
N LEU A 143 -16.50 -14.32 -15.05
CA LEU A 143 -17.28 -14.57 -16.26
C LEU A 143 -17.47 -16.06 -16.57
N GLU A 144 -16.97 -16.95 -15.70
CA GLU A 144 -17.05 -18.41 -15.85
C GLU A 144 -16.44 -18.92 -17.17
N ILE A 145 -15.39 -18.27 -17.67
CA ILE A 145 -14.67 -18.66 -18.89
C ILE A 145 -13.55 -19.63 -18.53
N GLU A 146 -13.91 -20.88 -18.29
CA GLU A 146 -13.01 -21.93 -17.77
C GLU A 146 -11.71 -22.08 -18.59
N GLY A 147 -11.80 -22.13 -19.92
CA GLY A 147 -10.61 -22.28 -20.76
C GLY A 147 -9.58 -21.15 -20.57
N GLU A 148 -10.06 -19.92 -20.40
CA GLU A 148 -9.20 -18.76 -20.17
C GLU A 148 -8.59 -18.78 -18.76
N VAL A 149 -9.33 -19.22 -17.74
CA VAL A 149 -8.79 -19.46 -16.39
C VAL A 149 -7.60 -20.44 -16.45
N PHE A 150 -7.76 -21.57 -17.15
CA PHE A 150 -6.70 -22.56 -17.29
C PHE A 150 -5.46 -22.00 -18.00
N ASP A 151 -5.68 -21.29 -19.11
CA ASP A 151 -4.59 -20.71 -19.89
C ASP A 151 -3.82 -19.65 -19.11
N LEU A 152 -4.51 -18.80 -18.34
CA LEU A 152 -3.91 -17.76 -17.52
C LEU A 152 -3.12 -18.35 -16.34
N VAL A 153 -3.66 -19.34 -15.63
CA VAL A 153 -2.96 -20.01 -14.53
C VAL A 153 -1.68 -20.71 -15.04
N LYS A 154 -1.74 -21.35 -16.20
CA LYS A 154 -0.54 -21.95 -16.83
C LYS A 154 0.51 -20.92 -17.21
N GLN A 155 0.09 -19.78 -17.77
CA GLN A 155 1.00 -18.68 -18.07
C GLN A 155 1.66 -18.12 -16.81
N MET A 156 0.88 -17.89 -15.74
CA MET A 156 1.40 -17.50 -14.43
C MET A 156 2.40 -18.51 -13.84
N ALA A 157 2.14 -19.81 -14.00
CA ALA A 157 3.08 -20.85 -13.57
C ALA A 157 4.37 -20.87 -14.42
N ALA A 158 4.34 -20.38 -15.65
CA ALA A 158 5.50 -20.33 -16.54
C ALA A 158 6.36 -19.05 -16.40
N THR A 159 5.84 -17.97 -15.81
CA THR A 159 6.59 -16.70 -15.70
C THR A 159 7.81 -16.76 -14.76
N PRO A 160 8.93 -16.12 -15.06
CA PRO A 160 10.10 -16.11 -14.17
C PRO A 160 10.01 -15.06 -13.04
N TYR A 161 9.14 -14.06 -13.17
CA TYR A 161 9.19 -12.84 -12.35
C TYR A 161 7.84 -12.50 -11.70
N LEU A 162 7.90 -11.75 -10.61
CA LEU A 162 6.75 -11.16 -9.92
C LEU A 162 7.11 -9.72 -9.55
N SER A 163 6.46 -8.75 -10.19
CA SER A 163 6.55 -7.36 -9.75
C SER A 163 5.81 -7.15 -8.44
N ASN A 164 6.29 -6.17 -7.69
CA ASN A 164 5.59 -5.62 -6.56
C ASN A 164 5.10 -4.22 -6.93
N HIS A 165 3.77 -4.05 -6.91
CA HIS A 165 3.12 -2.77 -7.20
C HIS A 165 2.44 -2.13 -5.99
N SER A 166 2.61 -2.72 -4.80
CA SER A 166 1.94 -2.31 -3.58
C SER A 166 2.58 -1.09 -2.90
N HIS A 167 3.73 -0.60 -3.41
CA HIS A 167 4.49 0.50 -2.82
C HIS A 167 4.56 1.70 -3.77
N TYR A 168 4.65 2.91 -3.21
CA TYR A 168 5.00 4.09 -4.01
C TYR A 168 6.46 4.02 -4.50
N SER A 169 6.76 4.68 -5.62
CA SER A 169 8.10 4.66 -6.21
C SER A 169 9.04 5.69 -5.57
N GLN A 170 10.36 5.54 -5.75
CA GLN A 170 11.32 6.55 -5.29
C GLN A 170 11.03 7.94 -5.91
N ALA A 171 10.61 7.97 -7.18
CA ALA A 171 10.26 9.22 -7.85
C ALA A 171 9.12 9.95 -7.14
N TYR A 172 8.14 9.21 -6.60
CA TYR A 172 7.04 9.80 -5.82
C TYR A 172 7.55 10.47 -4.54
N GLU A 173 8.43 9.80 -3.79
CA GLU A 173 9.03 10.34 -2.57
C GLU A 173 9.85 11.61 -2.88
N ASP A 174 10.66 11.57 -3.93
CA ASP A 174 11.46 12.72 -4.37
C ASP A 174 10.56 13.91 -4.77
N ALA A 175 9.46 13.63 -5.47
CA ALA A 175 8.48 14.65 -5.85
C ALA A 175 7.78 15.26 -4.63
N LEU A 176 7.38 14.43 -3.66
CA LEU A 176 6.76 14.87 -2.41
C LEU A 176 7.70 15.77 -1.60
N HIS A 177 8.96 15.37 -1.40
CA HIS A 177 9.95 16.20 -0.71
C HIS A 177 10.25 17.51 -1.44
N SER A 178 10.39 17.44 -2.77
CA SER A 178 10.63 18.62 -3.60
C SER A 178 9.47 19.61 -3.53
N TYR A 179 8.24 19.10 -3.56
CA TYR A 179 7.03 19.91 -3.46
C TYR A 179 6.91 20.55 -2.08
N PHE A 180 7.06 19.77 -1.01
CA PHE A 180 7.05 20.28 0.37
C PHE A 180 8.08 21.39 0.59
N LYS A 181 9.28 21.27 0.03
CA LYS A 181 10.31 22.34 0.12
C LYS A 181 9.87 23.66 -0.52
N GLN A 182 9.06 23.60 -1.57
CA GLN A 182 8.55 24.78 -2.30
C GLN A 182 7.24 25.30 -1.71
N HIS A 183 6.46 24.40 -1.10
CA HIS A 183 5.15 24.64 -0.55
C HIS A 183 5.10 24.04 0.87
N PRO A 184 5.77 24.67 1.85
CA PRO A 184 5.75 24.17 3.22
C PRO A 184 4.32 24.19 3.78
N PHE A 185 4.04 23.30 4.73
CA PHE A 185 2.76 23.29 5.45
C PHE A 185 2.53 24.63 6.15
N SER A 186 1.28 25.07 6.20
CA SER A 186 0.92 26.31 6.90
C SER A 186 1.02 26.13 8.41
N ASP A 187 1.17 27.23 9.15
CA ASP A 187 1.16 27.19 10.62
C ASP A 187 -0.14 26.60 11.17
N SER A 188 -1.28 26.81 10.50
CA SER A 188 -2.57 26.21 10.86
C SER A 188 -2.54 24.69 10.77
N MET A 189 -1.95 24.12 9.72
CA MET A 189 -1.82 22.66 9.57
C MET A 189 -0.88 22.09 10.63
N ILE A 190 0.23 22.79 10.91
CA ILE A 190 1.20 22.40 11.95
C ILE A 190 0.53 22.40 13.33
N ASP A 191 -0.22 23.45 13.65
CA ASP A 191 -0.89 23.58 14.94
C ASP A 191 -1.98 22.52 15.12
N GLU A 192 -2.77 22.22 14.08
CA GLU A 192 -3.78 21.15 14.13
C GLU A 192 -3.13 19.77 14.32
N ALA A 193 -2.12 19.45 13.51
CA ALA A 193 -1.37 18.19 13.63
C ALA A 193 -0.72 18.05 15.01
N LEU A 194 -0.21 19.15 15.58
CA LEU A 194 0.31 19.17 16.94
C LEU A 194 -0.80 18.88 17.96
N VAL A 195 -1.97 19.54 17.86
CA VAL A 195 -3.10 19.28 18.76
C VAL A 195 -3.52 17.82 18.69
N GLU A 196 -3.63 17.24 17.51
CA GLU A 196 -3.91 15.82 17.34
C GLU A 196 -2.84 14.96 18.02
N HIS A 197 -1.56 15.20 17.71
CA HIS A 197 -0.44 14.48 18.30
C HIS A 197 -0.50 14.51 19.84
N LEU A 198 -0.71 15.69 20.44
CA LEU A 198 -0.86 15.84 21.89
C LEU A 198 -2.05 15.03 22.43
N ASN A 199 -3.21 15.08 21.76
CA ASN A 199 -4.40 14.34 22.15
C ASN A 199 -4.23 12.82 22.07
N TRP A 200 -3.38 12.32 21.16
CA TRP A 200 -3.18 10.88 20.96
C TRP A 200 -2.13 10.28 21.90
N PHE A 201 -1.01 11.00 22.08
CA PHE A 201 0.19 10.49 22.74
C PHE A 201 0.46 11.09 24.12
N HIS A 202 -0.03 12.31 24.38
CA HIS A 202 0.28 13.07 25.59
C HIS A 202 -0.95 13.63 26.31
N ARG A 203 -2.13 13.04 26.08
CA ARG A 203 -3.41 13.54 26.61
C ARG A 203 -3.41 13.79 28.11
N ASP A 204 -2.75 12.89 28.84
CA ASP A 204 -2.73 12.87 30.30
C ASP A 204 -1.36 13.31 30.87
N ASP A 205 -0.44 13.78 30.02
CA ASP A 205 0.92 14.17 30.40
C ASP A 205 1.02 15.68 30.63
N GLU A 206 1.82 16.10 31.63
CA GLU A 206 2.25 17.49 31.75
C GLU A 206 3.43 17.74 30.81
N ILE A 207 3.19 18.52 29.74
CA ILE A 207 4.19 18.79 28.70
C ILE A 207 4.93 20.08 29.03
N SER A 208 6.26 20.01 29.06
CA SER A 208 7.10 21.21 29.22
C SER A 208 7.07 22.08 27.96
N GLU A 209 7.28 23.39 28.13
CA GLU A 209 7.37 24.31 26.98
C GLU A 209 8.48 23.92 25.99
N GLU A 210 9.60 23.40 26.51
CA GLU A 210 10.73 22.91 25.68
C GLU A 210 10.33 21.70 24.82
N LEU A 211 9.60 20.74 25.40
CA LEU A 211 9.10 19.59 24.65
C LEU A 211 8.06 20.01 23.61
N LEU A 212 7.14 20.90 23.98
CA LEU A 212 6.11 21.41 23.07
C LEU A 212 6.73 22.11 21.85
N GLU A 213 7.73 22.96 22.07
CA GLU A 213 8.46 23.63 20.99
C GLU A 213 9.25 22.63 20.13
N GLY A 214 9.90 21.64 20.76
CA GLY A 214 10.57 20.56 20.04
C GLY A 214 9.62 19.74 19.16
N LEU A 215 8.43 19.41 19.66
CA LEU A 215 7.38 18.74 18.89
C LEU A 215 6.94 19.60 17.72
N ARG A 216 6.63 20.88 17.95
CA ARG A 216 6.21 21.83 16.92
C ARG A 216 7.24 21.94 15.78
N GLN A 217 8.53 22.02 16.10
CA GLN A 217 9.61 22.09 15.11
C GLN A 217 9.71 20.84 14.23
N ASN A 218 9.36 19.67 14.77
CA ASN A 218 9.39 18.40 14.04
C ASN A 218 8.08 18.09 13.30
N MET A 219 6.99 18.79 13.60
CA MET A 219 5.68 18.54 12.98
C MET A 219 5.69 18.55 11.45
N PRO A 220 6.36 19.48 10.74
CA PRO A 220 6.34 19.47 9.29
C PRO A 220 6.89 18.16 8.71
N GLU A 221 7.96 17.65 9.29
CA GLU A 221 8.60 16.40 8.86
C GLU A 221 7.73 15.18 9.19
N ASN A 222 6.99 15.25 10.29
CA ASN A 222 6.02 14.25 10.74
C ASN A 222 4.78 14.19 9.85
N ILE A 223 4.21 15.34 9.48
CA ILE A 223 3.10 15.41 8.51
C ILE A 223 3.54 14.79 7.19
N LEU A 224 4.77 15.07 6.75
CA LEU A 224 5.32 14.47 5.52
C LEU A 224 5.40 12.94 5.60
N LEU A 225 5.81 12.40 6.76
CA LEU A 225 5.81 10.96 7.03
C LEU A 225 4.39 10.37 6.96
N ILE A 226 3.40 11.04 7.53
CA ILE A 226 1.98 10.63 7.41
C ILE A 226 1.57 10.58 5.94
N LYS A 227 1.86 11.62 5.15
CA LYS A 227 1.52 11.65 3.71
C LYS A 227 2.14 10.46 2.95
N MET A 228 3.37 10.06 3.27
CA MET A 228 3.99 8.85 2.69
C MET A 228 3.25 7.56 3.10
N ILE A 229 2.95 7.39 4.39
CA ILE A 229 2.20 6.24 4.90
C ILE A 229 0.82 6.15 4.23
N VAL A 230 0.14 7.28 4.12
CA VAL A 230 -1.17 7.37 3.51
C VAL A 230 -1.13 7.01 2.02
N SER A 231 -0.09 7.46 1.31
CA SER A 231 0.13 7.11 -0.09
C SER A 231 0.34 5.60 -0.26
N GLU A 232 1.15 5.00 0.61
CA GLU A 232 1.39 3.57 0.66
C GLU A 232 0.09 2.77 0.86
N LEU A 233 -0.75 3.19 1.82
CA LEU A 233 -2.02 2.55 2.11
C LEU A 233 -3.07 2.73 1.00
N SER A 234 -2.92 3.75 0.16
CA SER A 234 -3.80 4.00 -0.99
C SER A 234 -3.44 3.15 -2.22
N MET A 235 -2.29 2.47 -2.20
CA MET A 235 -1.85 1.65 -3.31
C MET A 235 -2.82 0.48 -3.57
N PRO A 236 -3.19 0.22 -4.84
CA PRO A 236 -4.09 -0.88 -5.13
C PRO A 236 -3.46 -2.22 -4.78
N ILE A 237 -4.24 -3.09 -4.14
CA ILE A 237 -3.82 -4.46 -3.82
C ILE A 237 -4.05 -5.35 -5.06
N LEU A 238 -3.11 -6.25 -5.34
CA LEU A 238 -3.25 -7.23 -6.42
C LEU A 238 -4.49 -8.15 -6.20
N PRO A 239 -5.30 -8.41 -7.24
CA PRO A 239 -6.57 -9.13 -7.10
C PRO A 239 -6.40 -10.66 -7.04
N TYR A 240 -5.84 -11.17 -5.95
CA TYR A 240 -5.53 -12.60 -5.78
C TYR A 240 -6.75 -13.54 -5.73
N LYS A 241 -7.97 -13.02 -5.58
CA LYS A 241 -9.18 -13.83 -5.39
C LYS A 241 -9.40 -14.84 -6.52
N GLY A 242 -9.30 -14.41 -7.78
CA GLY A 242 -9.46 -15.29 -8.93
C GLY A 242 -8.47 -16.46 -8.94
N LEU A 243 -7.21 -16.21 -8.55
CA LEU A 243 -6.20 -17.25 -8.40
C LEU A 243 -6.56 -18.26 -7.30
N MET A 244 -6.92 -17.77 -6.12
CA MET A 244 -7.29 -18.65 -5.01
C MET A 244 -8.50 -19.51 -5.34
N ASP A 245 -9.53 -18.91 -5.94
CA ASP A 245 -10.74 -19.63 -6.32
C ASP A 245 -10.44 -20.66 -7.43
N ALA A 246 -9.63 -20.32 -8.45
CA ALA A 246 -9.20 -21.26 -9.48
C ALA A 246 -8.43 -22.46 -8.90
N CYS A 247 -7.46 -22.21 -8.02
CA CYS A 247 -6.65 -23.26 -7.40
C CYS A 247 -7.42 -24.17 -6.44
N ARG A 248 -8.53 -23.68 -5.87
CA ARG A 248 -9.42 -24.50 -5.03
C ARG A 248 -10.42 -25.30 -5.86
N THR A 249 -10.89 -24.75 -6.98
CA THR A 249 -11.98 -25.33 -7.77
C THR A 249 -11.50 -26.35 -8.80
N TYR A 250 -10.34 -26.15 -9.42
CA TYR A 250 -9.86 -26.97 -10.53
C TYR A 250 -8.67 -27.82 -10.10
N ASP A 251 -8.94 -29.10 -9.78
CA ASP A 251 -7.90 -30.06 -9.40
C ASP A 251 -6.86 -30.26 -10.51
N GLU A 252 -7.25 -30.09 -11.78
CA GLU A 252 -6.39 -30.18 -12.95
C GLU A 252 -5.27 -29.13 -12.98
N LEU A 253 -5.40 -28.03 -12.22
CA LEU A 253 -4.42 -26.95 -12.13
C LEU A 253 -3.50 -27.08 -10.89
N SER A 254 -3.55 -28.21 -10.18
CA SER A 254 -2.85 -28.36 -8.89
C SER A 254 -1.35 -28.10 -8.98
N GLU A 255 -0.68 -28.58 -10.04
CA GLU A 255 0.78 -28.42 -10.20
C GLU A 255 1.16 -26.96 -10.48
N GLU A 256 0.41 -26.30 -11.37
CA GLU A 256 0.57 -24.89 -11.67
C GLU A 256 0.30 -24.01 -10.44
N CYS A 257 -0.75 -24.33 -9.67
CA CYS A 257 -1.11 -23.62 -8.45
C CYS A 257 -0.04 -23.74 -7.37
N LEU A 258 0.56 -24.93 -7.19
CA LEU A 258 1.70 -25.10 -6.29
C LEU A 258 2.94 -24.33 -6.76
N THR A 259 3.19 -24.30 -8.07
CA THR A 259 4.28 -23.52 -8.65
C THR A 259 4.09 -22.02 -8.41
N ILE A 260 2.87 -21.51 -8.57
CA ILE A 260 2.51 -20.12 -8.30
C ILE A 260 2.63 -19.82 -6.79
N ALA A 261 2.17 -20.72 -5.94
CA ALA A 261 2.29 -20.60 -4.48
C ALA A 261 3.75 -20.45 -4.04
N ASP A 262 4.66 -21.26 -4.61
CA ASP A 262 6.09 -21.19 -4.34
C ASP A 262 6.69 -19.86 -4.81
N LYS A 263 6.31 -19.36 -5.99
CA LYS A 263 6.73 -18.03 -6.47
C LYS A 263 6.23 -16.91 -5.59
N LEU A 264 4.95 -16.94 -5.18
CA LEU A 264 4.40 -15.96 -4.26
C LEU A 264 5.15 -15.97 -2.92
N THR A 265 5.50 -17.15 -2.41
CA THR A 265 6.22 -17.26 -1.13
C THR A 265 7.69 -16.81 -1.23
N SER A 266 8.35 -17.06 -2.37
CA SER A 266 9.79 -16.83 -2.54
C SER A 266 10.16 -15.51 -3.21
N LEU A 267 9.31 -14.99 -4.09
CA LEU A 267 9.57 -13.79 -4.90
C LEU A 267 8.76 -12.58 -4.45
N SER A 268 7.62 -12.77 -3.75
CA SER A 268 6.84 -11.63 -3.27
C SER A 268 7.64 -10.84 -2.26
N LYS A 269 7.66 -9.53 -2.47
CA LYS A 269 8.21 -8.56 -1.52
C LYS A 269 7.18 -8.13 -0.47
N ASP A 270 5.91 -8.49 -0.63
CA ASP A 270 4.84 -8.17 0.32
C ASP A 270 4.38 -9.40 1.10
N TYR A 271 3.99 -9.17 2.35
CA TYR A 271 3.39 -10.17 3.21
C TYR A 271 2.05 -10.67 2.67
N ILE A 272 1.26 -9.83 2.00
CA ILE A 272 0.01 -10.30 1.39
C ILE A 272 0.32 -11.39 0.36
N GLY A 273 1.23 -11.14 -0.58
CA GLY A 273 1.62 -12.14 -1.57
C GLY A 273 2.16 -13.41 -0.93
N ILE A 274 3.03 -13.30 0.07
CA ILE A 274 3.57 -14.46 0.81
C ILE A 274 2.45 -15.27 1.48
N ILE A 275 1.54 -14.61 2.18
CA ILE A 275 0.43 -15.29 2.88
C ILE A 275 -0.55 -15.92 1.89
N ILE A 276 -0.82 -15.30 0.74
CA ILE A 276 -1.60 -15.92 -0.33
C ILE A 276 -0.87 -17.16 -0.86
N GLY A 277 0.43 -17.08 -1.09
CA GLY A 277 1.27 -18.21 -1.49
C GLY A 277 1.14 -19.39 -0.53
N LEU A 278 1.13 -19.14 0.78
CA LEU A 278 0.94 -20.19 1.80
C LEU A 278 -0.52 -20.68 1.92
N ALA A 279 -1.50 -19.85 1.57
CA ALA A 279 -2.92 -20.20 1.65
C ALA A 279 -3.40 -21.08 0.47
N ILE A 280 -2.79 -20.95 -0.71
CA ILE A 280 -3.10 -21.79 -1.89
C ILE A 280 -2.96 -23.29 -1.58
N PRO A 281 -1.78 -23.81 -1.15
CA PRO A 281 -1.62 -25.23 -0.87
C PRO A 281 -2.54 -25.71 0.25
N GLU A 282 -2.74 -24.90 1.29
CA GLU A 282 -3.67 -25.21 2.38
C GLU A 282 -5.09 -25.50 1.86
N GLN A 283 -5.66 -24.57 1.09
CA GLN A 283 -7.03 -24.66 0.59
C GLN A 283 -7.19 -25.76 -0.46
N MET A 284 -6.20 -25.92 -1.33
CA MET A 284 -6.19 -26.97 -2.34
C MET A 284 -6.13 -28.36 -1.70
N TYR A 285 -5.24 -28.58 -0.73
CA TYR A 285 -5.15 -29.86 -0.02
C TYR A 285 -6.38 -30.15 0.84
N GLU A 286 -7.02 -29.12 1.40
CA GLU A 286 -8.32 -29.26 2.08
C GLU A 286 -9.41 -29.75 1.12
N ALA A 287 -9.55 -29.09 -0.04
CA ALA A 287 -10.54 -29.43 -1.06
C ALA A 287 -10.38 -30.85 -1.60
N GLN A 288 -9.14 -31.31 -1.75
CA GLN A 288 -8.81 -32.66 -2.22
C GLN A 288 -8.86 -33.74 -1.14
N GLY A 289 -9.11 -33.37 0.12
CA GLY A 289 -9.09 -34.32 1.25
C GLY A 289 -7.72 -34.89 1.59
N LEU A 290 -6.63 -34.19 1.22
CA LEU A 290 -5.24 -34.58 1.49
C LEU A 290 -4.81 -34.13 2.90
N ILE A 291 -5.41 -34.75 3.93
CA ILE A 291 -5.34 -34.32 5.34
C ILE A 291 -3.91 -34.03 5.83
N GLN A 292 -2.96 -34.94 5.58
CA GLN A 292 -1.59 -34.75 6.08
C GLN A 292 -0.90 -33.55 5.45
N LYS A 293 -1.05 -33.37 4.13
CA LYS A 293 -0.47 -32.21 3.41
C LYS A 293 -1.14 -30.90 3.82
N HIS A 294 -2.45 -30.94 4.02
CA HIS A 294 -3.20 -29.79 4.54
C HIS A 294 -2.68 -29.35 5.92
N GLN A 295 -2.46 -30.29 6.85
CA GLN A 295 -1.92 -29.97 8.17
C GLN A 295 -0.52 -29.34 8.12
N GLU A 296 0.34 -29.83 7.23
CA GLU A 296 1.67 -29.24 6.99
C GLU A 296 1.58 -27.82 6.41
N ALA A 297 0.75 -27.62 5.39
CA ALA A 297 0.53 -26.30 4.80
C ALA A 297 -0.06 -25.31 5.83
N LEU A 298 -1.00 -25.75 6.65
CA LEU A 298 -1.59 -24.96 7.73
C LEU A 298 -0.52 -24.55 8.76
N PHE A 299 0.33 -25.49 9.17
CA PHE A 299 1.42 -25.21 10.10
C PHE A 299 2.38 -24.15 9.56
N ASN A 300 2.83 -24.28 8.30
CA ASN A 300 3.72 -23.31 7.66
C ASN A 300 3.08 -21.91 7.57
N LYS A 301 1.79 -21.84 7.23
CA LYS A 301 1.03 -20.58 7.21
C LYS A 301 0.94 -19.94 8.60
N GLU A 302 0.60 -20.71 9.62
CA GLU A 302 0.46 -20.19 10.99
C GLU A 302 1.82 -19.77 11.58
N GLN A 303 2.91 -20.46 11.26
CA GLN A 303 4.26 -20.03 11.61
C GLN A 303 4.57 -18.67 10.99
N LYS A 304 4.32 -18.49 9.69
CA LYS A 304 4.55 -17.20 9.03
C LYS A 304 3.69 -16.08 9.62
N LYS A 305 2.42 -16.35 9.91
CA LYS A 305 1.54 -15.37 10.59
C LYS A 305 2.07 -15.01 11.99
N ALA A 306 2.57 -15.98 12.74
CA ALA A 306 3.15 -15.74 14.06
C ALA A 306 4.40 -14.86 13.96
N GLU A 307 5.28 -15.10 12.99
CA GLU A 307 6.43 -14.24 12.68
C GLU A 307 5.98 -12.79 12.38
N VAL A 308 5.04 -12.60 11.45
CA VAL A 308 4.53 -11.25 11.11
C VAL A 308 3.90 -10.56 12.30
N ALA A 309 3.10 -11.28 13.08
CA ALA A 309 2.48 -10.73 14.29
C ALA A 309 3.52 -10.40 15.37
N CYS A 310 4.62 -11.16 15.46
CA CYS A 310 5.71 -10.90 16.38
C CYS A 310 6.50 -9.66 15.95
N LEU A 311 7.01 -9.63 14.71
CA LEU A 311 7.72 -8.47 14.15
C LEU A 311 6.86 -7.21 14.21
N GLY A 312 5.58 -7.33 13.84
CA GLY A 312 4.61 -6.24 13.92
C GLY A 312 4.43 -5.68 15.33
N LYS A 313 4.55 -6.49 16.39
CA LYS A 313 4.55 -6.01 17.79
C LYS A 313 5.85 -5.29 18.15
N LEU A 314 6.99 -5.76 17.66
CA LEU A 314 8.29 -5.14 17.92
C LEU A 314 8.42 -3.77 17.27
N VAL A 315 7.87 -3.62 16.07
CA VAL A 315 7.82 -2.34 15.34
C VAL A 315 6.51 -1.59 15.55
N ASN A 316 5.68 -2.02 16.50
CA ASN A 316 4.43 -1.34 16.81
C ASN A 316 4.74 -0.05 17.53
N VAL A 317 4.52 1.06 16.84
CA VAL A 317 4.85 2.35 17.41
C VAL A 317 3.79 2.76 18.42
N SER A 318 4.20 2.94 19.69
CA SER A 318 3.34 3.57 20.69
C SER A 318 3.14 5.06 20.41
N ASP A 319 4.12 5.68 19.75
CA ASP A 319 4.10 7.05 19.24
C ASP A 319 4.88 7.16 17.93
N ILE A 320 4.18 7.15 16.80
CA ILE A 320 4.75 7.23 15.44
C ILE A 320 5.59 8.50 15.21
N PHE A 321 5.43 9.49 16.07
CA PHE A 321 6.13 10.77 16.03
C PHE A 321 7.29 10.86 17.05
N GLY A 322 7.32 9.94 18.02
CA GLY A 322 8.44 9.74 18.94
C GLY A 322 9.52 8.81 18.39
N GLU A 323 9.21 8.05 17.32
CA GLU A 323 10.22 7.44 16.47
C GLU A 323 10.91 8.50 15.62
N ASN A 324 12.23 8.39 15.46
CA ASN A 324 12.97 9.28 14.59
C ASN A 324 12.50 9.02 13.15
N ARG A 325 12.02 10.05 12.44
CA ARG A 325 11.67 9.96 11.00
C ARG A 325 12.75 9.24 10.19
N SER A 326 14.02 9.39 10.53
CA SER A 326 15.11 8.67 9.86
C SER A 326 14.92 7.16 9.87
N ASP A 327 14.41 6.59 10.98
CA ASP A 327 14.21 5.15 11.14
C ASP A 327 13.06 4.67 10.24
N MET A 328 11.96 5.41 10.20
CA MET A 328 10.82 5.10 9.35
C MET A 328 11.14 5.30 7.86
N SER A 329 11.91 6.34 7.52
CA SER A 329 12.38 6.57 6.15
C SER A 329 13.33 5.45 5.70
N GLU A 330 14.30 5.04 6.53
CA GLU A 330 15.17 3.90 6.22
C GLU A 330 14.39 2.60 6.15
N ARG A 331 13.39 2.39 7.01
CA ARG A 331 12.46 1.24 6.91
C ARG A 331 11.78 1.22 5.54
N PHE A 332 11.17 2.32 5.10
CA PHE A 332 10.49 2.35 3.79
C PHE A 332 11.44 2.10 2.64
N LYS A 333 12.63 2.68 2.68
CA LYS A 333 13.68 2.43 1.70
C LYS A 333 14.08 0.96 1.64
N VAL A 334 14.30 0.31 2.78
CA VAL A 334 14.61 -1.14 2.85
C VAL A 334 13.41 -1.96 2.35
N THR A 335 12.19 -1.60 2.72
CA THR A 335 10.96 -2.26 2.23
C THR A 335 10.88 -2.23 0.70
N ARG A 336 11.09 -1.08 0.06
CA ARG A 336 11.04 -0.97 -1.41
C ARG A 336 12.13 -1.82 -2.09
N GLN A 337 13.33 -1.84 -1.50
CA GLN A 337 14.48 -2.54 -2.08
C GLN A 337 14.40 -4.06 -1.88
N ALA A 338 14.12 -4.50 -0.65
CA ALA A 338 14.28 -5.88 -0.20
C ALA A 338 12.97 -6.55 0.30
N GLY A 339 11.86 -5.81 0.33
CA GLY A 339 10.54 -6.28 0.74
C GLY A 339 10.16 -5.96 2.18
N GLU A 340 8.87 -6.02 2.48
CA GLU A 340 8.26 -5.67 3.77
C GLU A 340 8.89 -6.42 4.93
N ARG A 341 9.20 -7.71 4.73
CA ARG A 341 9.87 -8.52 5.73
C ARG A 341 11.24 -7.97 6.11
N ALA A 342 12.05 -7.61 5.12
CA ALA A 342 13.37 -7.04 5.36
C ALA A 342 13.24 -5.67 6.05
N GLY A 343 12.28 -4.84 5.64
CA GLY A 343 12.01 -3.55 6.27
C GLY A 343 11.60 -3.67 7.73
N MET A 344 10.72 -4.61 8.07
CA MET A 344 10.30 -4.86 9.46
C MET A 344 11.46 -5.38 10.33
N ILE A 345 12.24 -6.34 9.82
CA ILE A 345 13.42 -6.85 10.54
C ILE A 345 14.45 -5.74 10.75
N HIS A 346 14.70 -4.92 9.73
CA HIS A 346 15.61 -3.79 9.83
C HIS A 346 15.15 -2.81 10.91
N HIS A 347 13.87 -2.44 10.91
CA HIS A 347 13.34 -1.50 11.88
C HIS A 347 13.34 -2.07 13.31
N ALA A 348 12.96 -3.33 13.49
CA ALA A 348 13.02 -4.00 14.79
C ALA A 348 14.46 -4.05 15.34
N ASN A 349 15.46 -4.28 14.47
CA ASN A 349 16.86 -4.21 14.85
C ASN A 349 17.28 -2.81 15.31
N LEU A 350 16.86 -1.75 14.61
CA LEU A 350 17.15 -0.37 15.02
C LEU A 350 16.58 -0.07 16.42
N LEU A 351 15.32 -0.46 16.67
CA LEU A 351 14.66 -0.28 17.96
C LEU A 351 15.35 -1.08 19.07
N TYR A 352 15.74 -2.32 18.80
CA TYR A 352 16.49 -3.16 19.74
C TYR A 352 17.86 -2.55 20.10
N GLN A 353 18.63 -2.10 19.11
CA GLN A 353 19.93 -1.44 19.36
C GLN A 353 19.79 -0.18 20.20
N ARG A 354 18.73 0.62 19.98
CA ARG A 354 18.43 1.78 20.81
C ARG A 354 18.10 1.39 22.24
N ALA A 355 17.27 0.37 22.44
CA ALA A 355 16.93 -0.13 23.77
C ALA A 355 18.16 -0.62 24.54
N LEU A 356 19.11 -1.29 23.86
CA LEU A 356 20.40 -1.69 24.45
C LEU A 356 21.24 -0.48 24.86
N LEU A 357 21.32 0.56 24.01
CA LEU A 357 22.09 1.77 24.31
C LEU A 357 21.49 2.59 25.46
N GLN A 358 20.18 2.48 25.67
CA GLN A 358 19.46 3.15 26.75
C GLN A 358 19.40 2.34 28.05
N ASP A 359 20.04 1.16 28.10
CA ASP A 359 19.99 0.22 29.22
C ASP A 359 18.55 -0.10 29.66
N ALA A 360 17.65 -0.26 28.68
CA ALA A 360 16.25 -0.54 28.94
C ALA A 360 16.11 -1.97 29.49
N GLU A 361 15.42 -2.11 30.63
CA GLU A 361 15.22 -3.39 31.33
C GLU A 361 14.57 -4.47 30.44
N GLN A 362 13.83 -4.05 29.40
CA GLN A 362 13.13 -4.93 28.46
C GLN A 362 13.83 -5.06 27.10
N ALA A 363 15.07 -4.58 26.95
CA ALA A 363 15.77 -4.59 25.65
C ALA A 363 15.79 -5.99 25.02
N GLU A 364 16.07 -7.04 25.80
CA GLU A 364 16.12 -8.41 25.26
C GLU A 364 14.77 -8.92 24.76
N ALA A 365 13.65 -8.46 25.34
CA ALA A 365 12.32 -8.78 24.84
C ALA A 365 12.01 -8.12 23.48
N MET A 366 12.81 -7.12 23.08
CA MET A 366 12.72 -6.45 21.78
C MET A 366 13.63 -7.06 20.70
N ASN A 367 14.41 -8.09 21.03
CA ASN A 367 15.32 -8.72 20.09
C ASN A 367 14.53 -9.42 18.95
N PRO A 368 14.69 -9.00 17.68
CA PRO A 368 13.92 -9.55 16.58
C PRO A 368 14.21 -11.03 16.31
N GLU A 369 15.36 -11.57 16.73
CA GLU A 369 15.69 -12.98 16.56
C GLU A 369 14.66 -13.91 17.21
N HIS A 370 14.00 -13.47 18.29
CA HIS A 370 12.91 -14.23 18.93
C HIS A 370 11.67 -14.40 18.03
N CYS A 371 11.51 -13.55 17.01
CA CYS A 371 10.43 -13.65 16.02
C CYS A 371 10.81 -14.50 14.81
N LEU A 372 12.10 -14.74 14.57
CA LEU A 372 12.62 -15.39 13.37
C LEU A 372 12.91 -16.87 13.54
N VAL A 373 12.68 -17.41 14.74
CA VAL A 373 12.98 -18.82 15.06
C VAL A 373 12.10 -19.77 14.26
N GLU A 374 12.75 -20.60 13.45
CA GLU A 374 12.18 -21.67 12.61
C GLU A 374 11.67 -22.88 13.42
#